data_AF-A6ITX0-F1
#
_entry.id   AF-A6ITX0-F1
#
_cell.length_a   1.000
_cell.length_b   1.000
_cell.length_c   1.000
_cell.angle_alpha   90.00
_cell.angle_beta   90.00
_cell.angle_gamma   90.00
#
_symmetry.space_group_name_H-M   'P 1'
#
loop_
_entity.id
_entity.type
_entity.pdbx_description
1 polymer ?
#
loop_
_entity_poly.entity_id
_entity_poly.type
_entity_poly.pdbx_seq_one_letter_code
_entity_poly.pdbx_strand_id
1 'polypeptide(L)'
;MIRTLLLSALVAGALSCGYPTYEVQHDVSRVVGGQEASPNSWPWQVSLQYLSSGKWHHTCGGSLVANNWVLTAAHCIRGTPADH
;
A
#
# COMPACT_ATOMS: atom_id res chain seq x y z
N MET A 1 32.82 -15.81 -8.05
CA MET A 1 31.99 -16.53 -7.05
C MET A 1 31.41 -15.58 -6.02
N ILE A 2 32.21 -14.85 -5.22
CA ILE A 2 31.68 -13.87 -4.24
C ILE A 2 30.97 -12.68 -4.90
N ARG A 3 31.55 -12.08 -5.96
CA ARG A 3 30.91 -10.96 -6.68
C ARG A 3 29.53 -11.31 -7.25
N THR A 4 29.40 -12.50 -7.84
CA THR A 4 28.14 -13.00 -8.39
C THR A 4 27.09 -13.26 -7.31
N LEU A 5 27.50 -13.76 -6.14
CA LEU A 5 26.60 -13.97 -4.99
C LEU A 5 26.10 -12.63 -4.40
N LEU A 6 26.99 -11.65 -4.25
CA LEU A 6 26.64 -10.32 -3.77
C LEU A 6 25.68 -9.62 -4.74
N LEU A 7 25.95 -9.70 -6.04
CA LEU A 7 25.05 -9.17 -7.08
C LEU A 7 23.67 -9.82 -7.04
N SER A 8 23.60 -11.15 -6.90
CA SER A 8 22.30 -11.85 -6.82
C SER A 8 21.51 -11.48 -5.57
N ALA A 9 22.17 -11.30 -4.42
CA ALA A 9 21.50 -10.90 -3.18
C ALA A 9 20.93 -9.47 -3.26
N LEU A 10 21.69 -8.55 -3.87
CA LEU A 10 21.27 -7.16 -4.10
C LEU A 10 20.04 -7.07 -5.01
N VAL A 11 20.04 -7.84 -6.11
CA VAL A 11 18.90 -7.91 -7.04
C VAL A 11 17.67 -8.52 -6.36
N ALA A 12 17.85 -9.58 -5.57
CA ALA A 12 16.75 -10.21 -4.84
C ALA A 12 16.12 -9.25 -3.81
N GLY A 13 16.91 -8.45 -3.11
CA GLY A 13 16.41 -7.42 -2.19
C GLY A 13 15.60 -6.34 -2.89
N ALA A 14 16.10 -5.83 -4.02
CA ALA A 14 15.44 -4.77 -4.79
C ALA A 14 14.11 -5.18 -5.44
N LEU A 15 13.90 -6.47 -5.66
CA LEU A 15 12.67 -7.02 -6.26
C LEU A 15 11.71 -7.65 -5.24
N SER A 16 12.05 -7.59 -3.94
CA SER A 16 11.22 -8.15 -2.88
C SER A 16 10.05 -7.21 -2.54
N CYS A 17 8.93 -7.79 -2.08
CA CYS A 17 7.76 -7.05 -1.62
C CYS A 17 7.57 -7.21 -0.10
N GLY A 18 6.76 -6.33 0.51
CA GLY A 18 6.42 -6.42 1.94
C GLY A 18 7.49 -5.87 2.90
N TYR A 19 8.58 -5.30 2.39
CA TYR A 19 9.56 -4.58 3.20
C TYR A 19 9.23 -3.08 3.22
N PRO A 20 9.02 -2.49 4.39
CA PRO A 20 8.73 -1.06 4.49
C PRO A 20 10.00 -0.26 4.20
N THR A 21 9.83 0.93 3.59
CA THR A 21 10.94 1.83 3.27
C THR A 21 11.56 2.47 4.53
N TYR A 22 10.80 2.46 5.64
CA TYR A 22 11.21 3.00 6.94
C TYR A 22 10.88 1.99 8.04
N GLU A 23 11.74 1.94 9.06
CA GLU A 23 11.50 1.18 10.29
C GLU A 23 10.14 1.58 10.87
N VAL A 24 9.22 0.63 10.96
CA VAL A 24 7.90 0.87 11.52
C VAL A 24 8.03 0.73 13.03
N GLN A 25 7.67 1.77 13.77
CA GLN A 25 7.62 1.67 15.22
C GLN A 25 6.46 0.74 15.60
N HIS A 26 6.77 -0.52 15.90
CA HIS A 26 5.81 -1.54 16.29
C HIS A 26 5.37 -1.34 17.75
N ASP A 27 4.81 -0.18 18.06
CA ASP A 27 4.15 0.07 19.34
C ASP A 27 2.74 -0.50 19.23
N VAL A 28 2.51 -1.67 19.80
CA VAL A 28 1.29 -2.46 19.55
C VAL A 28 0.04 -1.80 20.15
N SER A 29 -0.77 -1.19 19.28
CA SER A 29 -2.19 -0.91 19.50
C SER A 29 -2.95 -1.23 18.22
N ARG A 30 -3.81 -2.27 18.23
CA ARG A 30 -4.48 -2.83 17.03
C ARG A 30 -5.71 -2.03 16.58
N VAL A 31 -5.51 -0.71 16.55
CA VAL A 31 -6.37 0.35 16.01
C VAL A 31 -7.82 0.31 16.50
N VAL A 32 -8.06 0.96 17.63
CA VAL A 32 -8.98 2.11 17.74
C VAL A 32 -8.24 3.18 18.54
N GLY A 33 -8.10 4.40 18.00
CA GLY A 33 -7.28 5.48 18.58
C GLY A 33 -5.77 5.32 18.38
N GLY A 34 -5.34 4.65 17.31
CA GLY A 34 -3.92 4.42 16.99
C GLY A 34 -3.09 5.70 16.79
N GLN A 35 -1.92 5.58 16.18
CA GLN A 35 -1.03 6.71 15.93
C GLN A 35 -0.89 6.97 14.43
N GLU A 36 -0.64 8.22 14.07
CA GLU A 36 -0.34 8.61 12.69
C GLU A 36 0.89 7.83 12.20
N ALA A 37 0.78 7.22 11.03
CA ALA A 37 1.88 6.46 10.47
C ALA A 37 3.03 7.40 10.05
N SER A 38 4.27 6.98 10.27
CA SER A 38 5.41 7.70 9.68
C SER A 38 5.25 7.72 8.14
N PRO A 39 5.47 8.86 7.47
CA PRO A 39 5.32 8.95 6.03
C PRO A 39 6.09 7.84 5.30
N ASN A 40 5.45 7.18 4.33
CA ASN A 40 6.01 6.09 3.52
C ASN A 40 6.42 4.81 4.28
N SER A 41 6.08 4.66 5.57
CA SER A 41 6.31 3.41 6.33
C SER A 41 5.46 2.23 5.83
N TRP A 42 4.38 2.50 5.10
CA TRP A 42 3.53 1.50 4.45
C TRP A 42 3.46 1.76 2.94
N PRO A 43 4.55 1.48 2.18
CA PRO A 43 4.68 1.94 0.80
C PRO A 43 3.68 1.30 -0.18
N TRP A 44 3.05 0.20 0.23
CA TRP A 44 1.97 -0.44 -0.54
C TRP A 44 0.59 0.18 -0.32
N GLN A 45 0.42 1.09 0.64
CA GLN A 45 -0.88 1.71 0.91
C GLN A 45 -1.32 2.60 -0.26
N VAL A 46 -2.54 2.36 -0.77
CA VAL A 46 -3.13 3.12 -1.86
C VAL A 46 -4.37 3.88 -1.38
N SER A 47 -4.57 5.07 -1.97
CA SER A 47 -5.81 5.85 -1.89
C SER A 47 -6.55 5.74 -3.21
N LEU A 48 -7.68 5.02 -3.23
CA LEU A 48 -8.59 5.01 -4.36
C LEU A 48 -9.40 6.30 -4.37
N GLN A 49 -9.48 6.95 -5.53
CA GLN A 49 -10.09 8.27 -5.67
C GLN A 49 -10.99 8.33 -6.90
N TYR A 50 -12.04 9.16 -6.84
CA TYR A 50 -12.88 9.53 -7.97
C TYR A 50 -12.80 11.03 -8.24
N LEU A 51 -12.92 11.40 -9.51
CA LEU A 51 -12.98 12.80 -9.92
C LEU A 51 -14.43 13.27 -9.88
N SER A 52 -14.71 14.29 -9.06
CA SER A 52 -16.02 14.93 -8.99
C SER A 52 -15.88 16.44 -8.82
N SER A 53 -16.63 17.19 -9.61
CA SER A 53 -16.59 18.67 -9.62
C SER A 53 -15.18 19.24 -9.77
N GLY A 54 -14.35 18.59 -10.59
CA GLY A 54 -12.96 19.01 -10.86
C GLY A 54 -11.97 18.72 -9.72
N LYS A 55 -12.35 17.94 -8.71
CA LYS A 55 -11.49 17.56 -7.58
C LYS A 55 -11.46 16.05 -7.38
N TRP A 56 -10.33 15.54 -6.92
CA TRP A 56 -10.19 14.13 -6.53
C TRP A 56 -10.64 13.93 -5.08
N HIS A 57 -11.42 12.88 -4.84
CA HIS A 57 -11.96 12.55 -3.53
C HIS A 57 -11.63 11.10 -3.20
N HIS A 58 -11.11 10.86 -1.99
CA HIS A 58 -10.85 9.52 -1.47
C HIS A 58 -12.15 8.75 -1.20
N THR A 59 -12.16 7.46 -1.52
CA THR A 59 -13.28 6.56 -1.23
C THR A 59 -12.87 5.32 -0.45
N CYS A 60 -11.76 4.69 -0.83
CA CYS A 60 -11.34 3.41 -0.30
C CYS A 60 -9.82 3.28 -0.26
N GLY A 61 -9.36 2.33 0.55
CA GLY A 61 -7.97 1.87 0.52
C GLY A 61 -7.69 0.82 -0.56
N GLY A 62 -6.43 0.49 -0.71
CA GLY A 62 -5.95 -0.64 -1.51
C GLY A 62 -4.50 -0.97 -1.17
N SER A 63 -3.99 -2.06 -1.75
CA SER A 63 -2.60 -2.48 -1.62
C SER A 63 -1.96 -2.68 -2.98
N LEU A 64 -0.82 -2.02 -3.23
CA LEU A 64 0.00 -2.27 -4.40
C LEU A 64 0.67 -3.64 -4.25
N VAL A 65 0.25 -4.62 -5.06
CA VAL A 65 0.77 -6.01 -5.00
C VAL A 65 1.77 -6.31 -6.12
N ALA A 66 1.75 -5.50 -7.19
CA ALA A 66 2.76 -5.46 -8.24
C ALA A 66 2.74 -4.09 -8.94
N ASN A 67 3.73 -3.77 -9.77
CA ASN A 67 3.94 -2.43 -10.34
C ASN A 67 2.72 -1.76 -10.97
N ASN A 68 1.76 -2.54 -11.49
CA ASN A 68 0.53 -2.03 -12.12
C ASN A 68 -0.74 -2.67 -11.55
N TRP A 69 -0.67 -3.33 -10.40
CA TRP A 69 -1.77 -4.08 -9.82
C TRP A 69 -2.03 -3.65 -8.39
N VAL A 70 -3.22 -3.11 -8.17
CA VAL A 70 -3.73 -2.76 -6.85
C VAL A 70 -4.84 -3.75 -6.48
N LEU A 71 -4.69 -4.38 -5.32
CA LEU A 71 -5.72 -5.19 -4.70
C LEU A 71 -6.61 -4.30 -3.82
N THR A 72 -7.92 -4.46 -3.90
CA THR A 72 -8.91 -3.74 -3.07
C THR A 72 -10.15 -4.60 -2.83
N ALA A 73 -11.07 -4.10 -1.99
CA ALA A 73 -12.35 -4.76 -1.75
C ALA A 73 -13.29 -4.60 -2.97
N ALA A 74 -14.03 -5.65 -3.31
CA ALA A 74 -14.93 -5.63 -4.47
C ALA A 74 -16.01 -4.53 -4.39
N HIS A 75 -16.50 -4.22 -3.18
CA HIS A 75 -17.50 -3.16 -2.97
C HIS A 75 -16.96 -1.75 -3.21
N CYS A 76 -15.63 -1.56 -3.24
CA CYS A 76 -15.03 -0.26 -3.57
C CYS A 76 -15.09 0.05 -5.07
N ILE A 77 -15.29 -0.96 -5.93
CA ILE A 77 -15.32 -0.82 -7.40
C ILE A 77 -16.73 -1.05 -7.95
N ARG A 78 -17.51 -1.93 -7.32
CA ARG A 78 -18.92 -2.13 -7.65
C ARG A 78 -19.76 -1.21 -6.78
N GLY A 79 -20.29 -0.13 -7.35
CA GLY A 79 -21.45 0.53 -6.76
C GLY A 79 -22.56 -0.50 -6.64
N THR A 80 -22.94 -0.86 -5.42
CA THR A 80 -24.23 -1.51 -5.21
C THR A 80 -25.30 -0.47 -5.57
N PRO A 81 -26.29 -0.82 -6.40
CA PRO A 81 -27.46 0.04 -6.63
C PRO A 81 -28.37 0.21 -5.39
N ALA A 82 -27.88 -0.04 -4.17
CA ALA A 82 -28.71 -0.25 -2.98
C ALA A 82 -28.46 0.76 -1.85
N ASP A 83 -27.91 1.93 -2.16
CA ASP A 83 -27.62 2.96 -1.17
C ASP A 83 -27.85 4.39 -1.74
N HIS A 84 -28.89 4.51 -2.57
CA HIS A 84 -29.67 5.75 -2.70
C HIS A 84 -30.88 5.70 -1.78
#